data_AF-A0A656GMY5-F1
#
_entry.id   AF-A0A656GMY5-F1
#
_cell.length_a   1.000
_cell.length_b   1.000
_cell.length_c   1.000
_cell.angle_alpha   90.00
_cell.angle_beta   90.00
_cell.angle_gamma   90.00
#
_symmetry.space_group_name_H-M   'P 1'
#
loop_
_entity.id
_entity.type
_entity.pdbx_description
1 polymer ?
#
loop_
_entity_poly.entity_id
_entity_poly.type
_entity_poly.pdbx_seq_one_letter_code
_entity_poly.pdbx_strand_id
1 'polypeptide(L)' 'MLVGICVERSLELVIGLLAIIKAGGAYVPLDPDYPEDRLAYMMQD' A
#
# COMPACT_ATOMS: atom_id res chain seq x y z
N MET A 1 -5.47 -1.59 -11.42
CA MET A 1 -4.10 -1.68 -10.89
C MET A 1 -4.17 -1.47 -9.39
N LEU A 2 -3.76 -2.45 -8.61
CA LEU A 2 -3.65 -2.34 -7.16
C LEU A 2 -2.21 -1.99 -6.79
N VAL A 3 -2.04 -1.12 -5.80
CA VAL A 3 -0.71 -0.70 -5.32
C VAL A 3 -0.69 -0.83 -3.80
N GLY A 4 0.15 -1.75 -3.31
CA GLY A 4 0.41 -1.88 -1.88
C GLY A 4 1.17 -0.67 -1.33
N ILE A 5 0.73 -0.12 -0.19
CA ILE A 5 1.39 1.00 0.49
C ILE A 5 1.68 0.64 1.95
N CYS A 6 2.98 0.60 2.31
CA CYS A 6 3.47 0.31 3.65
C CYS A 6 4.31 1.52 4.12
N VAL A 7 3.62 2.57 4.58
CA VAL A 7 4.26 3.81 5.05
C VAL A 7 3.50 4.26 6.29
N GLU A 8 4.25 4.72 7.31
CA GLU A 8 3.66 5.30 8.52
C GLU A 8 2.82 6.55 8.20
N ARG A 9 2.03 7.02 9.17
CA ARG A 9 1.23 8.24 9.01
C ARG A 9 2.14 9.47 8.88
N SER A 10 2.34 9.91 7.66
CA SER A 10 3.19 11.07 7.32
C SER A 10 2.71 11.78 6.05
N LEU A 11 3.44 12.81 5.60
CA LEU A 11 3.15 13.49 4.34
C LEU A 11 3.39 12.57 3.14
N GLU A 12 4.37 11.69 3.22
CA GLU A 12 4.70 10.69 2.20
C GLU A 12 3.52 9.75 1.96
N LEU A 13 2.78 9.37 3.02
CA LEU A 13 1.55 8.59 2.87
C LEU A 13 0.51 9.35 2.02
N VAL A 14 0.27 10.63 2.32
CA VAL A 14 -0.70 11.45 1.58
C VAL A 14 -0.27 11.63 0.12
N ILE A 15 1.01 11.90 -0.12
CA ILE A 15 1.58 12.04 -1.46
C ILE A 15 1.42 10.73 -2.24
N GLY A 16 1.76 9.59 -1.63
CA GLY A 16 1.62 8.27 -2.24
C GLY A 16 0.18 7.94 -2.61
N LEU A 17 -0.77 8.16 -1.70
CA LEU A 17 -2.20 7.96 -1.97
C LEU A 17 -2.69 8.81 -3.14
N LEU A 18 -2.33 10.10 -3.18
CA LEU A 18 -2.69 10.99 -4.27
C LEU A 18 -2.04 10.57 -5.59
N ALA A 19 -0.80 10.11 -5.57
CA ALA A 19 -0.10 9.62 -6.76
C ALA A 19 -0.80 8.39 -7.35
N ILE A 20 -1.18 7.42 -6.52
CA ILE A 20 -1.90 6.21 -6.93
C ILE A 20 -3.23 6.57 -7.58
N ILE A 21 -4.01 7.45 -6.94
CA ILE A 21 -5.32 7.88 -7.47
C ILE A 21 -5.14 8.67 -8.77
N LYS A 22 -4.14 9.56 -8.86
CA LYS A 22 -3.83 10.31 -10.08
C LYS A 22 -3.41 9.41 -11.24
N ALA A 23 -2.77 8.28 -10.95
CA ALA A 23 -2.42 7.27 -11.95
C ALA A 23 -3.63 6.38 -12.37
N GLY A 24 -4.81 6.59 -11.77
CA GLY A 24 -6.00 5.78 -12.02
C GLY A 24 -6.00 4.43 -11.30
N GLY A 25 -5.15 4.26 -10.29
CA GLY A 25 -5.05 3.05 -9.48
C GLY A 25 -5.88 3.10 -8.20
N ALA A 26 -5.88 1.98 -7.48
CA ALA A 26 -6.38 1.88 -6.12
C ALA A 26 -5.26 1.41 -5.19
N TYR A 27 -5.27 1.90 -3.94
CA TYR A 27 -4.26 1.56 -2.95
C TYR A 27 -4.75 0.42 -2.04
N VAL A 28 -3.81 -0.37 -1.55
CA VAL A 28 -4.03 -1.42 -0.54
C VAL A 28 -3.09 -1.14 0.62
N PRO A 29 -3.60 -0.83 1.83
CA PRO A 29 -2.75 -0.60 2.99
C PRO A 29 -2.09 -1.92 3.42
N LEU A 30 -0.78 -1.89 3.58
CA LEU A 30 0.02 -2.98 4.13
C LEU A 30 0.48 -2.58 5.52
N ASP A 31 0.17 -3.42 6.50
CA ASP A 31 0.59 -3.25 7.88
C ASP A 31 1.86 -4.09 8.12
N PRO A 32 3.01 -3.48 8.46
CA PRO A 32 4.24 -4.21 8.72
C PRO A 32 4.15 -5.13 9.95
N ASP A 33 3.16 -4.91 10.84
CA ASP A 33 2.93 -5.76 12.00
C ASP A 33 2.24 -7.09 11.63
N TYR A 34 1.87 -7.29 10.36
CA TYR A 34 1.35 -8.57 9.89
C TYR A 34 2.47 -9.62 9.77
N PRO A 35 2.16 -10.91 10.05
CA PRO A 35 3.08 -12.01 9.81
C PRO A 35 3.57 -12.01 8.35
N GLU A 36 4.84 -12.34 8.14
CA GLU A 36 5.47 -12.36 6.80
C GLU A 36 4.66 -13.19 5.79
N ASP A 37 4.15 -14.36 6.20
CA ASP A 37 3.32 -15.21 5.35
C ASP A 37 2.07 -14.50 4.83
N ARG A 38 1.47 -13.63 5.65
CA ARG A 38 0.28 -12.86 5.28
C ARG A 38 0.62 -11.75 4.28
N LEU A 39 1.75 -11.08 4.49
CA LEU A 39 2.26 -10.07 3.55
C LEU A 39 2.65 -10.71 2.21
N ALA A 40 3.29 -11.87 2.24
CA ALA A 40 3.65 -12.63 1.05
C ALA A 40 2.42 -13.07 0.26
N TYR A 41 1.38 -13.56 0.94
CA TYR A 41 0.11 -13.90 0.30
C TYR A 41 -0.53 -12.68 -0.36
N MET A 42 -0.58 -11.53 0.32
CA MET A 42 -1.12 -10.27 -0.23
C MET A 42 -0.37 -9.74 -1.45
N MET A 43 0.92 -10.08 -1.62
CA MET A 43 1.71 -9.69 -2.79
C MET A 43 1.59 -10.66 -3.97
N GLN A 44 1.02 -11.85 -3.76
CA GLN A 44 0.81 -12.85 -4.80
C GLN A 44 -0.56 -12.73 -5.49
N ASP A 45 -1.49 -11.95 -4.91
CA ASP A 45 -2.80 -11.57 -5.49
C ASP A 45 -2.73 -10.25 -6.28
#